data_AF-A0A3R9V9C4-F1
#
_entry.id   AF-A0A3R9V9C4-F1
#
_cell.length_a   1.000
_cell.length_b   1.000
_cell.length_c   1.000
_cell.angle_alpha   90.00
_cell.angle_beta   90.00
_cell.angle_gamma   90.00
#
_symmetry.space_group_name_H-M   'P 1'
#
loop_
_entity.id
_entity.type
_entity.pdbx_description
1 polymer ?
#
loop_
_entity_poly.entity_id
_entity_poly.type
_entity_poly.pdbx_seq_one_letter_code
_entity_poly.pdbx_strand_id
1 'polypeptide(L)'
;PLDELADRFGDIAAAAVHPDEIAAVLESDGMTDEHIRLAYGRPDSFALAEELHARVPRAHPEPDRHPDPWKVPLGPCLLRGIVFALPGLAYVLGAPFLEGPPDRLGLPAGTLTLIAGALIGWVWDQTLSHRAYTWLGLGDRAAAGRTLLLGAPAGALLGTAAALAVPGGPPFSHAFAAGQAAYVGAATVLLVLGRERLLFAALSPMAAGAVLALAVDLPRALRAALLAVSLLAACALAARELPLAAGVRAALRRLPRRRWRAGRGRS
;
A
#
# COMPACT_ATOMS: atom_id res chain seq x y z
N PRO A 1 9.11 46.24 34.52
CA PRO A 1 8.82 44.85 34.93
C PRO A 1 7.72 44.19 34.10
N LEU A 2 6.45 44.63 34.19
CA LEU A 2 5.37 43.98 33.45
C LEU A 2 5.46 44.19 31.93
N ASP A 3 5.85 45.38 31.48
CA ASP A 3 6.05 45.64 30.04
C ASP A 3 7.23 44.83 29.47
N GLU A 4 8.32 44.70 30.23
CA GLU A 4 9.45 43.82 29.84
C GLU A 4 9.04 42.35 29.80
N LEU A 5 8.13 41.93 30.67
CA LEU A 5 7.59 40.57 30.67
C LEU A 5 6.65 40.36 29.48
N ALA A 6 5.84 41.37 29.14
CA ALA A 6 4.97 41.37 27.97
C ALA A 6 5.78 41.33 26.67
N ASP A 7 6.92 42.00 26.60
CA ASP A 7 7.84 41.89 25.46
C ASP A 7 8.49 40.50 25.40
N ARG A 8 8.94 39.95 26.54
CA ARG A 8 9.59 38.63 26.61
C ARG A 8 8.67 37.48 26.23
N PHE A 9 7.41 37.53 26.67
CA PHE A 9 6.40 36.50 26.39
C PHE A 9 5.45 36.91 25.29
N GLY A 10 5.72 37.99 24.55
CA GLY A 10 4.79 38.62 23.62
C GLY A 10 4.24 37.65 22.57
N ASP A 11 5.09 36.85 21.94
CA ASP A 11 4.66 35.89 20.92
C ASP A 11 3.75 34.79 21.48
N ILE A 12 4.07 34.27 22.67
CA ILE A 12 3.29 33.23 23.34
C ILE A 12 1.97 33.80 23.84
N ALA A 13 2.03 34.97 24.50
CA ALA A 13 0.85 35.66 25.00
C ALA A 13 -0.07 36.07 23.85
N ALA A 14 0.46 36.52 22.71
CA ALA A 14 -0.32 36.90 21.54
C ALA A 14 -1.00 35.70 20.86
N ALA A 15 -0.35 34.54 20.86
CA ALA A 15 -0.87 33.30 20.28
C ALA A 15 -1.85 32.56 21.21
N ALA A 16 -1.75 32.75 22.54
CA ALA A 16 -2.57 32.07 23.53
C ALA A 16 -4.06 32.36 23.38
N VAL A 17 -4.86 31.30 23.42
CA VAL A 17 -6.33 31.37 23.31
C VAL A 17 -6.98 31.60 24.68
N HIS A 18 -6.29 31.20 25.75
CA HIS A 18 -6.75 31.35 27.13
C HIS A 18 -5.61 31.79 28.06
N PRO A 19 -5.86 32.63 29.09
CA PRO A 19 -4.84 33.03 30.06
C PRO A 19 -4.14 31.84 30.74
N ASP A 20 -4.85 30.74 31.00
CA ASP A 20 -4.25 29.54 31.62
C ASP A 20 -3.11 28.92 30.78
N GLU A 21 -3.12 29.09 29.45
CA GLU A 21 -2.00 28.66 28.60
C GLU A 21 -0.74 29.49 28.89
N ILE A 22 -0.91 30.79 29.14
CA ILE A 22 0.18 31.68 29.56
C ILE A 22 0.63 31.30 30.97
N ALA A 23 -0.29 31.02 31.90
CA ALA A 23 0.04 30.59 33.26
C ALA A 23 0.88 29.30 33.27
N ALA A 24 0.50 28.30 32.47
CA ALA A 24 1.24 27.05 32.33
C ALA A 24 2.67 27.26 31.79
N VAL A 25 2.84 28.20 30.86
CA VAL A 25 4.17 28.57 30.34
C VAL A 25 4.99 29.31 31.40
N LEU A 26 4.40 30.26 32.15
CA LEU A 26 5.08 30.97 33.22
C LEU A 26 5.60 30.00 34.30
N GLU A 27 4.77 29.03 34.71
CA GLU A 27 5.18 27.98 35.65
C GLU A 27 6.29 27.09 35.07
N SER A 28 6.19 26.72 33.80
CA SER A 28 7.21 25.90 33.12
C SER A 28 8.55 26.64 32.95
N ASP A 29 8.53 27.97 32.83
CA ASP A 29 9.72 28.84 32.82
C ASP A 29 10.26 29.11 34.24
N GLY A 30 9.67 28.46 35.26
CA GLY A 30 10.13 28.51 36.65
C GLY A 30 9.65 29.72 37.44
N MET A 31 8.62 30.44 36.98
CA MET A 31 8.03 31.50 37.78
C MET A 31 7.20 30.93 38.93
N THR A 32 7.67 31.17 40.16
CA THR A 32 6.93 30.83 41.38
C THR A 32 6.03 31.98 41.81
N ASP A 33 4.94 31.68 42.53
CA ASP A 33 4.02 32.70 43.06
C ASP A 33 4.71 33.71 43.96
N GLU A 34 5.74 33.29 44.71
CA GLU A 34 6.54 34.19 45.54
C GLU A 34 7.34 35.18 44.68
N HIS A 35 7.98 34.69 43.61
CA HIS A 35 8.66 35.58 42.66
C HIS A 35 7.67 36.52 41.97
N ILE A 36 6.48 36.02 41.59
CA ILE A 36 5.45 36.81 40.92
C ILE A 36 4.93 37.93 41.82
N ARG A 37 4.65 37.63 43.09
CA ARG A 37 4.26 38.63 44.08
C ARG A 37 5.32 39.69 44.30
N LEU A 38 6.58 39.29 44.44
CA LEU A 38 7.68 40.20 44.75
C LEU A 38 8.08 41.07 43.57
N ALA A 39 8.10 40.51 42.35
CA ALA A 39 8.60 41.20 41.16
C ALA A 39 7.51 41.93 40.36
N TYR A 40 6.26 41.43 40.38
CA TYR A 40 5.17 41.97 39.55
C TYR A 40 3.94 42.41 40.36
N GLY A 41 3.89 42.17 41.67
CA GLY A 41 2.79 42.62 42.52
C GLY A 41 1.46 41.93 42.20
N ARG A 42 1.51 40.70 41.69
CA ARG A 42 0.33 39.85 41.40
C ARG A 42 0.29 38.65 42.33
N PRO A 43 -0.90 38.17 42.72
CA PRO A 43 -1.04 37.13 43.73
C PRO A 43 -0.43 35.78 43.29
N ASP A 44 -0.54 35.45 42.00
CA ASP A 44 -0.15 34.16 41.42
C ASP A 44 0.07 34.25 39.89
N SER A 45 0.48 33.14 39.29
CA SER A 45 0.68 32.97 37.85
C SER A 45 -0.59 33.22 37.02
N PHE A 46 -1.77 32.90 37.55
CA PHE A 46 -3.05 33.10 36.86
C PHE A 46 -3.40 34.58 36.72
N ALA A 47 -3.30 35.35 37.81
CA ALA A 47 -3.57 36.78 37.78
C ALA A 47 -2.58 37.55 36.90
N LEU A 48 -1.30 37.12 36.88
CA LEU A 48 -0.30 37.68 35.98
C LEU A 48 -0.59 37.32 34.52
N ALA A 49 -0.99 36.08 34.25
CA ALA A 49 -1.37 35.61 32.93
C ALA A 49 -2.61 36.31 32.37
N GLU A 50 -3.64 36.58 33.19
CA GLU A 50 -4.81 37.37 32.78
C GLU A 50 -4.43 38.77 32.34
N GLU A 51 -3.52 39.42 33.07
CA GLU A 51 -3.08 40.77 32.72
C GLU A 51 -2.22 40.79 31.45
N LEU A 52 -1.33 39.81 31.26
CA LEU A 52 -0.59 39.62 30.01
C LEU A 52 -1.52 39.31 28.84
N HIS A 53 -2.55 38.49 29.07
CA HIS A 53 -3.57 38.16 28.08
C HIS A 53 -4.39 39.40 27.66
N ALA A 54 -4.73 40.28 28.60
CA ALA A 54 -5.45 41.51 28.31
C ALA A 54 -4.59 42.58 27.63
N ARG A 55 -3.29 42.62 27.92
CA ARG A 55 -2.37 43.69 27.49
C ARG A 55 -1.73 43.43 26.13
N VAL A 56 -1.42 42.19 25.80
CA VAL A 56 -0.75 41.84 24.53
C VAL A 56 -1.80 41.72 23.41
N PRO A 57 -1.66 42.43 22.27
CA PRO A 57 -2.54 42.26 21.13
C PRO A 57 -2.53 40.82 20.62
N ARG A 58 -3.70 40.24 20.34
CA ARG A 58 -3.81 38.87 19.84
C ARG A 58 -3.21 38.78 18.44
N ALA A 59 -2.32 37.82 18.24
CA ALA A 59 -1.76 37.46 16.95
C ALA A 59 -1.83 35.94 16.84
N HIS A 60 -2.72 35.44 15.98
CA HIS A 60 -2.84 34.01 15.72
C HIS A 60 -1.97 33.71 14.49
N PRO A 61 -0.73 33.18 14.67
CA PRO A 61 0.09 32.82 13.54
C PRO A 61 -0.67 31.79 12.69
N GLU A 62 -0.65 31.98 11.37
CA GLU A 62 -1.23 31.03 10.44
C GLU A 62 -0.58 29.66 10.72
N PRO A 63 -1.37 28.59 10.94
CA PRO A 63 -0.80 27.27 11.14
C PRO A 63 0.06 26.88 9.93
N ASP A 64 1.10 26.09 10.18
CA ASP A 64 1.96 25.59 9.11
C ASP A 64 1.12 24.99 7.99
N ARG A 65 1.42 25.38 6.75
CA ARG A 65 0.71 24.85 5.58
C ARG A 65 0.92 23.34 5.49
N HIS A 66 -0.08 22.59 5.94
CA HIS A 66 -0.16 21.18 5.66
C HIS A 66 -0.50 20.95 4.18
N PRO A 67 -0.02 19.87 3.57
CA PRO A 67 -0.44 19.47 2.23
C PRO A 67 -1.97 19.35 2.21
N ASP A 68 -2.61 19.98 1.22
CA ASP A 68 -4.06 19.90 1.03
C ASP A 68 -4.48 18.44 0.80
N PRO A 69 -5.25 17.83 1.73
CA PRO A 69 -5.62 16.42 1.64
C PRO A 69 -6.53 16.13 0.42
N TRP A 70 -7.10 17.15 -0.21
CA TRP A 70 -8.00 17.02 -1.36
C TRP A 70 -7.30 17.20 -2.70
N LYS A 71 -6.04 17.66 -2.71
CA LYS A 71 -5.22 17.74 -3.94
C LYS A 71 -4.59 16.38 -4.25
N VAL A 72 -5.40 15.48 -4.79
CA VAL A 72 -4.91 14.18 -5.27
C VAL A 72 -4.34 14.33 -6.67
N PRO A 73 -3.07 13.94 -6.91
CA PRO A 73 -2.49 14.00 -8.25
C PRO A 73 -3.23 13.04 -9.21
N LEU A 74 -3.68 13.56 -10.36
CA LEU A 74 -4.44 12.79 -11.36
C LEU A 74 -3.66 11.59 -11.93
N GLY A 75 -2.34 11.73 -12.11
CA GLY A 75 -1.50 10.68 -12.71
C GLY A 75 -1.57 9.33 -11.99
N PRO A 76 -1.30 9.27 -10.68
CA PRO A 76 -1.47 8.06 -9.87
C PRO A 76 -2.89 7.49 -9.90
N CYS A 77 -3.93 8.33 -9.88
CA CYS A 77 -5.32 7.88 -10.02
C CYS A 77 -5.58 7.20 -11.36
N LEU A 78 -5.13 7.81 -12.47
CA LEU A 78 -5.27 7.26 -13.81
C LEU A 78 -4.51 5.95 -13.97
N LEU A 79 -3.26 5.90 -13.51
CA LEU A 79 -2.45 4.66 -13.55
C LEU A 79 -3.15 3.54 -12.80
N ARG A 80 -3.72 3.83 -11.63
CA ARG A 80 -4.46 2.86 -10.84
C ARG A 80 -5.69 2.35 -11.59
N GLY A 81 -6.48 3.24 -12.18
CA GLY A 81 -7.62 2.87 -13.04
C GLY A 81 -7.22 1.96 -14.20
N ILE A 82 -6.13 2.30 -14.91
CA ILE A 82 -5.59 1.47 -15.99
C ILE A 82 -5.23 0.07 -15.49
N VAL A 83 -4.48 -0.02 -14.40
CA VAL A 83 -4.02 -1.29 -13.84
C VAL A 83 -5.18 -2.17 -13.35
N PHE A 84 -6.29 -1.59 -12.90
CA PHE A 84 -7.52 -2.33 -12.59
C PHE A 84 -8.24 -2.87 -13.83
N ALA A 85 -8.14 -2.17 -14.97
CA ALA A 85 -8.81 -2.57 -16.21
C ALA A 85 -8.00 -3.61 -17.03
N LEU A 86 -6.67 -3.49 -17.06
CA LEU A 86 -5.78 -4.32 -17.89
C LEU A 86 -6.02 -5.83 -17.78
N PRO A 87 -6.25 -6.43 -16.60
CA PRO A 87 -6.45 -7.88 -16.49
C PRO A 87 -7.64 -8.40 -17.30
N GLY A 88 -8.64 -7.56 -17.57
CA GLY A 88 -9.75 -7.91 -18.46
C GLY A 88 -9.29 -8.30 -19.87
N LEU A 89 -8.19 -7.72 -20.35
CA LEU A 89 -7.61 -8.06 -21.65
C LEU A 89 -7.01 -9.47 -21.70
N ALA A 90 -6.74 -10.09 -20.55
CA ALA A 90 -6.32 -11.50 -20.49
C ALA A 90 -7.37 -12.42 -21.11
N TYR A 91 -8.65 -12.08 -20.98
CA TYR A 91 -9.76 -12.84 -21.55
C TYR A 91 -9.77 -12.79 -23.09
N VAL A 92 -9.28 -11.71 -23.71
CA VAL A 92 -9.12 -11.63 -25.17
C VAL A 92 -8.07 -12.62 -25.66
N LEU A 93 -6.96 -12.76 -24.92
CA LEU A 93 -5.94 -13.76 -25.23
C LEU A 93 -6.37 -15.18 -24.88
N GLY A 94 -7.15 -15.34 -23.81
CA GLY A 94 -7.64 -16.62 -23.30
C GLY A 94 -8.85 -17.19 -24.05
N ALA A 95 -9.65 -16.36 -24.72
CA ALA A 95 -10.91 -16.76 -25.35
C ALA A 95 -10.80 -18.00 -26.26
N PRO A 96 -9.80 -18.12 -27.17
CA PRO A 96 -9.69 -19.29 -28.06
C PRO A 96 -9.43 -20.63 -27.35
N PHE A 97 -9.11 -20.60 -26.05
CA PHE A 97 -8.89 -21.77 -25.21
C PHE A 97 -10.09 -22.10 -24.32
N LEU A 98 -11.08 -21.20 -24.26
CA LEU A 98 -12.33 -21.36 -23.51
C LEU A 98 -13.48 -21.79 -24.42
N GLU A 99 -13.19 -22.17 -25.66
CA GLU A 99 -14.18 -22.76 -26.58
C GLU A 99 -14.61 -24.15 -26.10
N GLY A 100 -15.91 -24.43 -26.17
CA GLY A 100 -16.47 -25.71 -25.77
C GLY A 100 -18.00 -25.66 -25.65
N PRO A 101 -18.63 -26.79 -25.28
CA PRO A 101 -20.06 -26.83 -24.99
C PRO A 101 -20.43 -25.82 -23.89
N PRO A 102 -21.62 -25.21 -23.94
CA PRO A 102 -22.12 -24.36 -22.86
C PRO A 102 -22.09 -25.09 -21.52
N ASP A 103 -21.88 -24.35 -20.44
CA ASP A 103 -21.92 -24.92 -19.11
C ASP A 103 -23.36 -25.30 -18.70
N ARG A 104 -23.50 -25.87 -17.49
CA ARG A 104 -24.78 -26.36 -16.97
C ARG A 104 -25.90 -25.30 -16.86
N LEU A 105 -25.57 -24.01 -16.92
CA LEU A 105 -26.54 -22.91 -16.89
C LEU A 105 -26.76 -22.30 -18.30
N GLY A 106 -26.21 -22.93 -19.34
CA GLY A 106 -26.27 -22.42 -20.72
C GLY A 106 -25.32 -21.25 -20.98
N LEU A 107 -24.37 -20.98 -20.08
CA LEU A 107 -23.38 -19.91 -20.27
C LEU A 107 -22.20 -20.42 -21.12
N PRO A 108 -21.38 -19.52 -21.71
CA PRO A 108 -20.16 -19.92 -22.41
C PRO A 108 -19.27 -20.84 -21.57
N ALA A 109 -18.55 -21.74 -22.22
CA ALA A 109 -17.80 -22.79 -21.53
C ALA A 109 -16.79 -22.23 -20.51
N GLY A 110 -16.77 -22.81 -19.31
CA GLY A 110 -15.88 -22.39 -18.23
C GLY A 110 -16.33 -21.12 -17.48
N THR A 111 -17.42 -20.46 -17.85
CA THR A 111 -17.91 -19.24 -17.17
C THR A 111 -18.11 -19.47 -15.67
N LEU A 112 -18.82 -20.53 -15.29
CA LEU A 112 -19.00 -20.87 -13.87
C LEU A 112 -17.68 -21.12 -13.13
N THR A 113 -16.71 -21.80 -13.75
CA THR A 113 -15.39 -22.06 -13.19
C THR A 113 -14.66 -20.75 -12.87
N LEU A 114 -14.69 -19.81 -13.83
CA LEU A 114 -14.02 -18.52 -13.73
C LEU A 114 -14.69 -17.62 -12.68
N ILE A 115 -16.02 -17.57 -12.66
CA ILE A 115 -16.80 -16.79 -11.68
C ILE A 115 -16.59 -17.32 -10.26
N ALA A 116 -16.64 -18.64 -10.06
CA ALA A 116 -16.45 -19.24 -8.74
C ALA A 116 -15.09 -18.88 -8.15
N GLY A 117 -14.02 -19.04 -8.94
CA GLY A 117 -12.67 -18.65 -8.51
C GLY A 117 -12.53 -17.14 -8.31
N ALA A 118 -13.11 -16.33 -9.20
CA ALA A 118 -13.06 -14.87 -9.12
C ALA A 118 -13.73 -14.32 -7.85
N LEU A 119 -14.94 -14.79 -7.52
CA LEU A 119 -15.72 -14.29 -6.38
C LEU A 119 -15.03 -14.62 -5.05
N ILE A 120 -14.60 -15.87 -4.87
CA ILE A 120 -13.91 -16.29 -3.65
C ILE A 120 -12.57 -15.56 -3.50
N GLY A 121 -11.82 -15.47 -4.60
CA GLY A 121 -10.57 -14.71 -4.65
C GLY A 121 -10.79 -13.24 -4.29
N TRP A 122 -11.82 -12.60 -4.85
CA TRP A 122 -12.14 -11.19 -4.62
C TRP A 122 -12.53 -10.89 -3.17
N VAL A 123 -13.40 -11.71 -2.56
CA VAL A 123 -13.79 -11.53 -1.14
C VAL A 123 -12.58 -11.65 -0.21
N TRP A 124 -11.74 -12.65 -0.44
CA TRP A 124 -10.51 -12.83 0.31
C TRP A 124 -9.58 -11.62 0.15
N ASP A 125 -9.44 -11.15 -1.08
CA ASP A 125 -8.55 -10.07 -1.45
C ASP A 125 -8.93 -8.72 -0.83
N GLN A 126 -10.23 -8.41 -0.77
CA GLN A 126 -10.72 -7.23 -0.06
C GLN A 126 -10.37 -7.28 1.43
N THR A 127 -10.56 -8.45 2.04
CA THR A 127 -10.25 -8.67 3.46
C THR A 127 -8.75 -8.54 3.73
N LEU A 128 -7.94 -9.12 2.85
CA LEU A 128 -6.48 -9.06 2.91
C LEU A 128 -5.97 -7.63 2.77
N SER A 129 -6.45 -6.91 1.75
CA SER A 129 -6.10 -5.52 1.49
C SER A 129 -6.45 -4.64 2.68
N HIS A 130 -7.66 -4.78 3.22
CA HIS A 130 -8.09 -4.02 4.40
C HIS A 130 -7.14 -4.24 5.57
N ARG A 131 -6.88 -5.50 5.96
CA ARG A 131 -5.94 -5.80 7.08
C ARG A 131 -4.55 -5.25 6.82
N ALA A 132 -4.04 -5.35 5.60
CA ALA A 132 -2.71 -4.88 5.27
C ALA A 132 -2.61 -3.34 5.32
N TYR A 133 -3.61 -2.61 4.81
CA TYR A 133 -3.67 -1.16 4.95
C TYR A 133 -3.83 -0.72 6.41
N THR A 134 -4.57 -1.45 7.24
CA THR A 134 -4.64 -1.16 8.69
C THR A 134 -3.26 -1.19 9.34
N TRP A 135 -2.44 -2.20 9.03
CA TRP A 135 -1.05 -2.24 9.52
C TRP A 135 -0.20 -1.09 9.00
N LEU A 136 -0.36 -0.70 7.73
CA LEU A 136 0.34 0.44 7.16
C LEU A 136 -0.08 1.76 7.82
N GLY A 137 -1.37 1.92 8.14
CA GLY A 137 -1.90 3.08 8.87
C GLY A 137 -1.39 3.18 10.31
N LEU A 138 -1.11 2.03 10.94
CA LEU A 138 -0.45 1.94 12.24
C LEU A 138 1.09 2.09 12.16
N GLY A 139 1.66 2.26 10.97
CA GLY A 139 3.10 2.37 10.75
C GLY A 139 3.87 1.04 10.75
N ASP A 140 3.22 -0.10 10.99
CA ASP A 140 3.87 -1.43 11.02
C ASP A 140 3.94 -2.06 9.62
N ARG A 141 4.92 -1.59 8.84
CA ARG A 141 5.21 -2.16 7.50
C ARG A 141 5.60 -3.64 7.54
N ALA A 142 6.17 -4.12 8.64
CA ALA A 142 6.58 -5.52 8.75
C ALA A 142 5.37 -6.44 8.93
N ALA A 143 4.39 -6.04 9.75
CA ALA A 143 3.12 -6.76 9.89
C ALA A 143 2.30 -6.73 8.60
N ALA A 144 2.27 -5.61 7.89
CA ALA A 144 1.65 -5.54 6.56
C ALA A 144 2.30 -6.55 5.60
N GLY A 145 3.63 -6.58 5.54
CA GLY A 145 4.38 -7.54 4.71
C GLY A 145 4.12 -9.01 5.07
N ARG A 146 4.05 -9.35 6.36
CA ARG A 146 3.72 -10.73 6.82
C ARG A 146 2.28 -11.11 6.46
N THR A 147 1.35 -10.18 6.63
CA THR A 147 -0.07 -10.35 6.31
C THR A 147 -0.24 -10.65 4.81
N LEU A 148 0.41 -9.87 3.95
CA LEU A 148 0.42 -10.07 2.50
C LEU A 148 1.12 -11.38 2.11
N LEU A 149 2.25 -11.69 2.75
CA LEU A 149 3.02 -12.90 2.45
C LEU A 149 2.23 -14.19 2.65
N LEU A 150 1.44 -14.27 3.71
CA LEU A 150 0.62 -15.45 4.00
C LEU A 150 -0.75 -15.37 3.31
N GLY A 151 -1.33 -14.17 3.28
CA GLY A 151 -2.65 -13.93 2.75
C GLY A 151 -2.76 -14.12 1.25
N ALA A 152 -1.79 -13.63 0.47
CA ALA A 152 -1.88 -13.71 -0.99
C ALA A 152 -1.84 -15.16 -1.52
N PRO A 153 -0.92 -16.04 -1.07
CA PRO A 153 -0.95 -17.45 -1.45
C PRO A 153 -2.21 -18.18 -0.96
N ALA A 154 -2.68 -17.89 0.26
CA ALA A 154 -3.90 -18.48 0.78
C ALA A 154 -5.13 -18.12 -0.08
N GLY A 155 -5.24 -16.85 -0.48
CA GLY A 155 -6.30 -16.39 -1.38
C GLY A 155 -6.23 -17.04 -2.75
N ALA A 156 -5.02 -17.16 -3.32
CA ALA A 156 -4.80 -17.84 -4.59
C ALA A 156 -5.23 -19.32 -4.53
N LEU A 157 -4.89 -20.01 -3.44
CA LEU A 157 -5.31 -21.40 -3.19
C LEU A 157 -6.83 -21.52 -3.04
N LEU A 158 -7.47 -20.62 -2.28
CA LEU A 158 -8.92 -20.63 -2.09
C LEU A 158 -9.68 -20.38 -3.40
N GLY A 159 -9.27 -19.38 -4.19
CA GLY A 159 -9.85 -19.11 -5.50
C GLY A 159 -9.65 -20.27 -6.47
N THR A 160 -8.46 -20.88 -6.47
CA THR A 160 -8.17 -22.07 -7.29
C THR A 160 -9.03 -23.26 -6.86
N ALA A 161 -9.15 -23.53 -5.56
CA ALA A 161 -9.97 -24.60 -5.02
C ALA A 161 -11.46 -24.41 -5.36
N ALA A 162 -11.97 -23.18 -5.27
CA ALA A 162 -13.34 -22.85 -5.65
C ALA A 162 -13.60 -23.12 -7.15
N ALA A 163 -12.65 -22.78 -8.02
CA ALA A 163 -12.73 -23.10 -9.44
C ALA A 163 -12.68 -24.61 -9.71
N LEU A 164 -11.81 -25.35 -9.02
CA LEU A 164 -11.70 -26.81 -9.15
C LEU A 164 -12.93 -27.55 -8.63
N ALA A 165 -13.69 -26.96 -7.70
CA ALA A 165 -14.94 -27.52 -7.21
C ALA A 165 -16.10 -27.43 -8.23
N VAL A 166 -15.94 -26.68 -9.33
CA VAL A 166 -16.94 -26.58 -10.40
C VAL A 166 -16.75 -27.74 -11.39
N PRO A 167 -17.71 -28.68 -11.50
CA PRO A 167 -17.58 -29.80 -12.43
C PRO A 167 -17.84 -29.39 -13.88
N GLY A 168 -17.22 -30.12 -14.82
CA GLY A 168 -17.55 -30.05 -16.24
C GLY A 168 -16.99 -28.84 -17.01
N GLY A 169 -16.06 -28.09 -16.42
CA GLY A 169 -15.34 -27.02 -17.13
C GLY A 169 -14.30 -27.57 -18.12
N PRO A 170 -13.99 -26.85 -19.21
CA PRO A 170 -12.84 -27.16 -20.06
C PRO A 170 -11.54 -27.18 -19.23
N PRO A 171 -10.58 -28.07 -19.48
CA PRO A 171 -9.34 -28.14 -18.69
C PRO A 171 -8.60 -26.79 -18.58
N PHE A 172 -8.63 -25.99 -19.65
CA PHE A 172 -8.01 -24.67 -19.66
C PHE A 172 -8.72 -23.67 -18.73
N SER A 173 -10.03 -23.75 -18.52
CA SER A 173 -10.73 -22.80 -17.62
C SER A 173 -10.24 -22.92 -16.18
N HIS A 174 -9.90 -24.13 -15.73
CA HIS A 174 -9.31 -24.37 -14.41
C HIS A 174 -7.90 -23.79 -14.30
N ALA A 175 -7.05 -24.00 -15.32
CA ALA A 175 -5.71 -23.43 -15.36
C ALA A 175 -5.75 -21.88 -15.42
N PHE A 176 -6.67 -21.33 -16.20
CA PHE A 176 -6.87 -19.88 -16.32
C PHE A 176 -7.42 -19.29 -15.01
N ALA A 177 -8.37 -19.96 -14.34
CA ALA A 177 -8.86 -19.56 -13.03
C ALA A 177 -7.76 -19.58 -11.96
N ALA A 178 -6.89 -20.61 -11.97
CA ALA A 178 -5.74 -20.68 -11.06
C ALA A 178 -4.75 -19.54 -11.33
N GLY A 179 -4.47 -19.26 -12.60
CA GLY A 179 -3.64 -18.13 -13.02
C GLY A 179 -4.23 -16.79 -12.59
N GLN A 180 -5.54 -16.59 -12.75
CA GLN A 180 -6.25 -15.42 -12.25
C GLN A 180 -6.14 -15.27 -10.73
N ALA A 181 -6.33 -16.35 -9.97
CA ALA A 181 -6.25 -16.32 -8.52
C ALA A 181 -4.83 -15.96 -8.04
N ALA A 182 -3.80 -16.52 -8.68
CA ALA A 182 -2.40 -16.17 -8.42
C ALA A 182 -2.09 -14.72 -8.81
N TYR A 183 -2.60 -14.25 -9.95
CA TYR A 183 -2.49 -12.86 -10.37
C TYR A 183 -3.11 -11.91 -9.36
N VAL A 184 -4.34 -12.16 -8.89
CA VAL A 184 -5.04 -11.30 -7.92
C VAL A 184 -4.20 -11.18 -6.64
N GLY A 185 -3.69 -12.29 -6.11
CA GLY A 185 -2.80 -12.24 -4.94
C GLY A 185 -1.54 -11.41 -5.17
N ALA A 186 -0.88 -11.56 -6.34
CA ALA A 186 0.31 -10.78 -6.68
C ALA A 186 0.00 -9.29 -6.89
N ALA A 187 -1.10 -8.98 -7.57
CA ALA A 187 -1.58 -7.62 -7.80
C ALA A 187 -1.85 -6.92 -6.47
N THR A 188 -2.48 -7.60 -5.52
CA THR A 188 -2.77 -7.04 -4.20
C THR A 188 -1.54 -6.71 -3.40
N VAL A 189 -0.53 -7.59 -3.41
CA VAL A 189 0.78 -7.28 -2.82
C VAL A 189 1.34 -6.00 -3.42
N LEU A 190 1.38 -5.88 -4.74
CA LEU A 190 1.95 -4.73 -5.42
C LEU A 190 1.13 -3.45 -5.19
N LEU A 191 -0.20 -3.52 -5.23
CA LEU A 191 -1.10 -2.38 -5.06
C LEU A 191 -1.13 -1.87 -3.63
N VAL A 192 -1.07 -2.75 -2.63
CA VAL A 192 -0.99 -2.36 -1.21
C VAL A 192 0.35 -1.71 -0.90
N LEU A 193 1.43 -2.17 -1.54
CA LEU A 193 2.77 -1.59 -1.39
C LEU A 193 3.05 -0.38 -2.29
N GLY A 194 2.05 0.14 -3.02
CA GLY A 194 2.18 1.32 -3.88
C GLY A 194 3.13 1.09 -5.07
N ARG A 195 3.08 -0.09 -5.67
CA ARG A 195 3.94 -0.53 -6.80
C ARG A 195 3.17 -0.64 -8.11
N GLU A 196 2.25 0.28 -8.38
CA GLU A 196 1.39 0.30 -9.57
C GLU A 196 2.22 0.26 -10.87
N ARG A 197 3.35 0.96 -10.91
CA ARG A 197 4.25 1.00 -12.08
C ARG A 197 4.85 -0.36 -12.39
N LEU A 198 5.17 -1.15 -11.36
CA LEU A 198 5.70 -2.51 -11.54
C LEU A 198 4.61 -3.44 -12.06
N LEU A 199 3.39 -3.31 -11.53
CA LEU A 199 2.25 -4.10 -11.98
C LEU A 199 1.89 -3.76 -13.44
N PHE A 200 1.86 -2.49 -13.81
CA PHE A 200 1.67 -2.04 -15.19
C PHE A 200 2.72 -2.64 -16.13
N ALA A 201 4.00 -2.59 -15.75
CA ALA A 201 5.09 -3.17 -16.54
C ALA A 201 4.98 -4.70 -16.67
N ALA A 202 4.49 -5.40 -15.64
CA ALA A 202 4.27 -6.84 -15.70
C ALA A 202 3.11 -7.21 -16.65
N LEU A 203 2.07 -6.39 -16.69
CA LEU A 203 0.88 -6.62 -17.53
C LEU A 203 1.05 -6.13 -18.97
N SER A 204 2.02 -5.27 -19.25
CA SER A 204 2.19 -4.67 -20.58
C SER A 204 2.41 -5.68 -21.71
N PRO A 205 3.15 -6.80 -21.56
CA PRO A 205 3.27 -7.80 -22.63
C PRO A 205 1.92 -8.40 -23.02
N MET A 206 1.15 -8.87 -22.03
CA MET A 206 -0.20 -9.37 -22.25
C MET A 206 -1.12 -8.29 -22.84
N ALA A 207 -1.04 -7.04 -22.37
CA ALA A 207 -1.91 -5.97 -22.83
C ALA A 207 -1.64 -5.61 -24.30
N ALA A 208 -0.37 -5.46 -24.66
CA ALA A 208 0.05 -5.22 -26.03
C ALA A 208 -0.35 -6.38 -26.95
N GLY A 209 -0.16 -7.62 -26.48
CA GLY A 209 -0.58 -8.81 -27.20
C GLY A 209 -2.09 -8.89 -27.42
N ALA A 210 -2.90 -8.53 -26.41
CA ALA A 210 -4.35 -8.51 -26.52
C ALA A 210 -4.84 -7.46 -27.52
N VAL A 211 -4.25 -6.26 -27.51
CA VAL A 211 -4.55 -5.21 -28.50
C VAL A 211 -4.15 -5.66 -29.91
N LEU A 212 -2.97 -6.25 -30.07
CA LEU A 212 -2.52 -6.79 -31.35
C LEU A 212 -3.44 -7.91 -31.87
N ALA A 213 -3.96 -8.75 -30.97
CA ALA A 213 -4.89 -9.82 -31.30
C ALA A 213 -6.24 -9.32 -31.88
N LEU A 214 -6.56 -8.03 -31.72
CA LEU A 214 -7.76 -7.43 -32.34
C LEU A 214 -7.54 -7.11 -33.83
N ALA A 215 -6.29 -7.01 -34.27
CA ALA A 215 -5.94 -6.68 -35.65
C ALA A 215 -5.32 -7.86 -36.42
N VAL A 216 -4.70 -8.81 -35.71
CA VAL A 216 -3.97 -9.93 -36.31
C VAL A 216 -4.25 -11.23 -35.56
N ASP A 217 -4.41 -12.33 -36.30
CA ASP A 217 -4.52 -13.66 -35.73
C ASP A 217 -3.19 -14.12 -35.12
N LEU A 218 -3.11 -14.04 -33.78
CA LEU A 218 -1.96 -14.53 -33.04
C LEU A 218 -2.01 -16.05 -32.83
N PRO A 219 -0.89 -16.78 -33.08
CA PRO A 219 -0.79 -18.20 -32.78
C PRO A 219 -1.09 -18.51 -31.32
N ARG A 220 -1.77 -19.64 -31.06
CA ARG A 220 -2.14 -20.08 -29.70
C ARG A 220 -0.94 -20.12 -28.74
N ALA A 221 0.21 -20.63 -29.19
CA ALA A 221 1.42 -20.68 -28.37
C ALA A 221 1.87 -19.28 -27.89
N LEU A 222 1.78 -18.26 -28.74
CA LEU A 222 2.15 -16.89 -28.39
C LEU A 222 1.16 -16.29 -27.38
N ARG A 223 -0.16 -16.51 -27.56
CA ARG A 223 -1.18 -16.07 -26.60
C ARG A 223 -0.93 -16.65 -25.20
N ALA A 224 -0.65 -17.95 -25.13
CA ALA A 224 -0.34 -18.63 -23.87
C ALA A 224 0.97 -18.12 -23.25
N ALA A 225 2.00 -17.90 -24.05
CA ALA A 225 3.28 -17.36 -23.58
C ALA A 225 3.12 -15.94 -23.00
N LEU A 226 2.34 -15.07 -23.63
CA LEU A 226 2.08 -13.71 -23.15
C LEU A 226 1.34 -13.71 -21.81
N LEU A 227 0.32 -14.56 -21.66
CA LEU A 227 -0.39 -14.76 -20.39
C LEU A 227 0.57 -15.26 -19.29
N ALA A 228 1.36 -16.29 -19.60
CA ALA A 228 2.28 -16.89 -18.65
C ALA A 228 3.40 -15.93 -18.23
N VAL A 229 4.01 -15.20 -19.17
CA VAL A 229 5.08 -14.23 -18.89
C VAL A 229 4.56 -13.10 -18.01
N SER A 230 3.38 -12.53 -18.31
CA SER A 230 2.80 -11.47 -17.49
C SER A 230 2.44 -11.96 -16.07
N LEU A 231 1.87 -13.16 -15.94
CA LEU A 231 1.58 -13.76 -14.65
C LEU A 231 2.86 -13.98 -13.83
N LEU A 232 3.87 -14.63 -14.43
CA LEU A 232 5.14 -14.91 -13.78
C LEU A 232 5.87 -13.62 -13.38
N ALA A 233 5.84 -12.59 -14.23
CA ALA A 233 6.41 -11.29 -13.93
C ALA A 233 5.72 -10.63 -12.71
N ALA A 234 4.38 -10.65 -12.67
CA ALA A 234 3.63 -10.11 -11.54
C ALA A 234 3.95 -10.85 -10.23
N CYS A 235 3.94 -12.18 -10.25
CA CYS A 235 4.29 -13.01 -9.09
C CYS A 235 5.74 -12.80 -8.62
N ALA A 236 6.69 -12.75 -9.55
CA ALA A 236 8.11 -12.53 -9.23
C ALA A 236 8.35 -11.14 -8.62
N LEU A 237 7.71 -10.10 -9.18
CA LEU A 237 7.80 -8.74 -8.64
C LEU A 237 7.15 -8.65 -7.26
N ALA A 238 5.98 -9.26 -7.06
CA ALA A 238 5.33 -9.33 -5.75
C ALA A 238 6.25 -10.01 -4.72
N ALA A 239 6.83 -11.17 -5.05
CA ALA A 239 7.73 -11.89 -4.16
C ALA A 239 9.00 -11.08 -3.83
N ARG A 240 9.50 -10.28 -4.77
CA ARG A 240 10.66 -9.39 -4.59
C ARG A 240 10.38 -8.25 -3.60
N GLU A 241 9.17 -7.71 -3.60
CA GLU A 241 8.77 -6.60 -2.72
C GLU A 241 8.39 -7.09 -1.31
N LEU A 242 8.01 -8.37 -1.16
CA LEU A 242 7.72 -8.98 0.13
C LEU A 242 8.97 -9.14 1.02
N PRO A 243 8.81 -9.15 2.35
CA PRO A 243 9.92 -9.27 3.31
C PRO A 243 10.72 -10.58 3.19
N LEU A 244 10.21 -11.60 2.49
CA LEU A 244 11.00 -12.80 2.12
C LEU A 244 12.28 -12.44 1.37
N ALA A 245 12.22 -11.50 0.42
CA ALA A 245 13.40 -11.08 -0.32
C ALA A 245 14.41 -10.37 0.59
N ALA A 246 13.97 -9.69 1.65
CA ALA A 246 14.86 -9.04 2.62
C ALA A 246 15.51 -10.08 3.55
N GLY A 247 14.76 -11.06 4.05
CA GLY A 247 15.26 -12.15 4.87
C GLY A 247 16.24 -13.06 4.12
N VAL A 248 15.92 -13.43 2.88
CA VAL A 248 16.79 -14.21 1.99
C VAL A 248 18.05 -13.42 1.62
N ARG A 249 17.95 -12.13 1.28
CA ARG A 249 19.14 -11.27 1.05
C ARG A 249 20.01 -11.13 2.30
N ALA A 250 19.41 -11.02 3.48
CA ALA A 250 20.15 -10.98 4.74
C ALA A 250 20.86 -12.32 5.02
N ALA A 251 20.19 -13.46 4.77
CA ALA A 251 20.78 -14.79 4.91
C ALA A 251 21.91 -15.03 3.89
N LEU A 252 21.72 -14.66 2.62
CA LEU A 252 22.75 -14.76 1.57
C LEU A 252 23.98 -13.88 1.86
N ARG A 253 23.81 -12.71 2.49
CA ARG A 253 24.92 -11.88 2.97
C ARG A 253 25.67 -12.48 4.16
N ARG A 254 25.00 -13.31 4.95
CA ARG A 254 25.60 -14.04 6.10
C ARG A 254 26.32 -15.31 5.69
N LEU A 255 26.19 -15.77 4.44
CA LEU A 255 26.99 -16.89 3.94
C LEU A 255 28.46 -16.46 3.85
N PRO A 256 29.38 -17.12 4.57
CA PRO A 256 30.79 -16.78 4.49
C PRO A 256 31.26 -17.02 3.05
N ARG A 257 31.76 -15.97 2.39
CA ARG A 257 32.48 -16.07 1.11
C ARG A 257 33.66 -17.01 1.36
N ARG A 258 33.53 -18.30 1.02
CA ARG A 258 34.64 -19.25 1.00
C ARG A 258 35.68 -18.68 0.04
N ARG A 259 36.67 -17.96 0.58
CA ARG A 259 37.89 -17.59 -0.12
C ARG A 259 38.53 -18.91 -0.54
N TRP A 260 38.35 -19.27 -1.80
CA TRP A 260 39.18 -20.27 -2.46
C TRP A 260 40.61 -19.73 -2.44
N ARG A 261 41.36 -20.06 -1.38
CA ARG A 261 42.82 -20.06 -1.45
C ARG A 261 43.18 -21.22 -2.37
N ALA A 262 43.30 -20.93 -3.65
CA ALA A 262 44.03 -21.79 -4.58
C ALA A 262 45.43 -22.00 -3.98
N GLY A 263 45.70 -23.23 -3.55
CA GLY A 263 47.02 -23.64 -3.09
C GLY A 263 48.00 -23.49 -4.24
N ARG A 264 48.81 -22.43 -4.20
CA ARG A 264 50.13 -22.42 -4.82
C ARG A 264 51.11 -23.02 -3.82
N GLY A 265 51.52 -24.25 -4.07
CA GLY A 265 52.83 -24.82 -3.73
C GLY A 265 53.10 -25.86 -4.81
N ARG A 266 54.16 -25.85 -5.62
CA ARG A 266 55.61 -25.78 -5.29
C ARG A 266 55.85 -26.69 -4.07
N SER A 267 56.46 -27.86 -4.17
CA SER A 267 57.54 -28.36 -5.03
C SER A 267 57.36 -29.84 -5.35
#